data_AF-U2H1F9-F1
#
_entry.id   AF-U2H1F9-F1
#
_cell.length_a   1.000
_cell.length_b   1.000
_cell.length_c   1.000
_cell.angle_alpha   90.00
_cell.angle_beta   90.00
_cell.angle_gamma   90.00
#
_symmetry.space_group_name_H-M   'P 1'
#
loop_
_entity.id
_entity.type
_entity.pdbx_description
1 polymer ?
#
loop_
_entity_poly.entity_id
_entity_poly.type
_entity_poly.pdbx_seq_one_letter_code
_entity_poly.pdbx_strand_id
1 'polypeptide(L)' 'MQNRHTEQQQELHNRLAALQEQHQQLAREIELKEGHSDIDDITLHRLKKEKLAAKDKIILLQSQLEPDKRA' A
#
# COMPACT_ATOMS: atom_id res chain seq x y z
N MET A 1 14.12 23.52 -17.46
CA MET A 1 13.04 22.51 -17.66
C MET A 1 13.06 21.43 -16.57
N GLN A 2 13.40 21.75 -15.31
CA GLN A 2 13.54 20.75 -14.23
C GLN A 2 12.24 20.46 -13.47
N ASN A 3 11.22 21.31 -13.58
CA ASN A 3 9.99 21.19 -12.77
C ASN A 3 9.21 19.88 -13.02
N ARG A 4 9.16 19.39 -14.27
CA ARG A 4 8.40 18.17 -14.62
C ARG A 4 8.88 16.92 -13.89
N HIS A 5 10.19 16.76 -13.70
CA HIS A 5 10.74 15.57 -13.03
C HIS A 5 10.35 15.55 -11.55
N THR A 6 10.47 16.70 -10.88
CA THR A 6 10.04 16.87 -9.48
C THR A 6 8.54 16.67 -9.30
N GLU A 7 7.71 17.17 -10.23
CA GLU A 7 6.25 16.97 -10.20
C GLU A 7 5.87 15.49 -10.35
N GLN A 8 6.53 14.77 -11.27
CA GLN A 8 6.32 13.33 -11.46
C GLN A 8 6.76 12.51 -10.24
N GLN A 9 7.91 12.83 -9.64
CA GLN A 9 8.36 12.17 -8.41
C GLN A 9 7.43 12.46 -7.22
N GLN A 10 6.92 13.69 -7.10
CA GLN A 10 5.96 14.05 -6.07
C GLN A 10 4.63 13.30 -6.24
N GLU A 11 4.13 13.16 -7.47
CA GLU A 11 2.91 12.42 -7.77
C GLU A 11 3.06 10.92 -7.46
N LEU A 12 4.22 10.34 -7.78
CA LEU A 12 4.56 8.96 -7.44
C LEU A 12 4.67 8.74 -5.93
N HIS A 13 5.29 9.68 -5.19
CA HIS A 13 5.30 9.65 -3.72
C HIS A 13 3.90 9.79 -3.12
N ASN A 14 3.04 10.66 -3.66
CA ASN A 14 1.66 10.79 -3.20
C ASN A 14 0.86 9.51 -3.45
N ARG A 15 1.02 8.87 -4.61
CA ARG A 15 0.42 7.56 -4.90
C ARG A 15 0.93 6.47 -3.96
N LEU A 16 2.23 6.48 -3.66
CA LEU A 16 2.82 5.54 -2.71
C LEU A 16 2.24 5.74 -1.31
N ALA A 17 2.14 6.99 -0.85
CA ALA A 17 1.55 7.33 0.45
C ALA A 17 0.08 6.89 0.53
N ALA A 18 -0.71 7.15 -0.51
CA ALA A 18 -2.10 6.71 -0.58
C ALA A 18 -2.23 5.16 -0.53
N LEU A 19 -1.37 4.43 -1.24
CA LEU A 19 -1.34 2.97 -1.16
C LEU A 19 -0.92 2.46 0.22
N GLN A 20 0.06 3.12 0.86
CA GLN A 20 0.48 2.81 2.23
C GLN A 20 -0.63 3.06 3.25
N GLU A 21 -1.36 4.16 3.13
CA GLU A 21 -2.54 4.44 3.97
C GLU A 21 -3.62 3.38 3.76
N GLN A 22 -3.91 3.01 2.51
CA GLN A 22 -4.87 1.96 2.21
C GLN A 22 -4.46 0.62 2.83
N HIS A 23 -3.17 0.27 2.77
CA HIS A 23 -2.63 -0.92 3.43
C HIS A 23 -2.74 -0.85 4.96
N GLN A 24 -2.44 0.31 5.56
CA GLN A 24 -2.58 0.53 7.00
C GLN A 24 -4.04 0.43 7.46
N GLN A 25 -4.97 0.93 6.66
CA GLN A 25 -6.39 0.82 6.93
C GLN A 25 -6.87 -0.63 6.89
N LEU A 26 -6.51 -1.38 5.84
CA LEU A 26 -6.78 -2.82 5.75
C LEU A 26 -6.14 -3.58 6.92
N ALA A 27 -4.94 -3.21 7.36
CA ALA A 27 -4.29 -3.82 8.52
C ALA A 27 -5.06 -3.58 9.82
N ARG A 28 -5.54 -2.34 10.05
CA ARG A 28 -6.38 -2.01 11.21
C ARG A 28 -7.71 -2.74 11.18
N GLU A 29 -8.35 -2.85 10.02
CA GLU A 29 -9.59 -3.63 9.86
C GLU A 29 -9.39 -5.12 10.17
N ILE A 30 -8.26 -5.68 9.76
CA ILE A 30 -7.86 -7.05 10.11
C ILE A 30 -7.68 -7.16 11.61
N GLU A 31 -6.92 -6.27 12.24
CA GLU A 31 -6.60 -6.34 13.67
C GLU A 31 -7.87 -6.17 14.55
N LEU A 32 -8.75 -5.24 14.16
CA LEU A 32 -10.06 -5.07 14.79
C LEU A 32 -10.93 -6.31 14.65
N LYS A 33 -10.88 -6.99 13.50
CA LYS A 33 -11.60 -8.25 13.32
C LYS A 33 -10.95 -9.36 14.13
N GLU A 34 -9.62 -9.53 14.06
CA GLU A 34 -8.82 -10.53 14.81
C GLU A 34 -9.01 -10.46 16.34
N GLY A 35 -9.33 -9.28 16.89
CA GLY A 35 -9.63 -9.11 18.31
C GLY A 35 -10.99 -9.66 18.76
N HIS A 36 -11.93 -9.96 17.85
CA HIS A 36 -13.25 -10.48 18.20
C HIS A 36 -13.29 -12.01 18.07
N SER A 37 -13.71 -12.73 19.11
CA SER A 37 -13.67 -14.20 19.12
C SER A 37 -14.66 -14.89 18.15
N ASP A 38 -15.48 -14.12 17.43
CA ASP A 38 -16.53 -14.54 16.49
C ASP A 38 -16.13 -14.20 15.03
N ILE A 39 -14.84 -14.31 14.71
CA ILE A 39 -14.34 -13.99 13.37
C ILE A 39 -14.81 -15.00 12.35
N ASP A 40 -15.41 -14.45 11.31
CA ASP A 40 -15.58 -15.12 10.03
C ASP A 40 -14.21 -15.30 9.35
N ASP A 41 -13.63 -16.50 9.45
CA ASP A 41 -12.34 -16.88 8.86
C ASP A 41 -12.24 -16.51 7.37
N ILE A 42 -13.37 -16.57 6.64
CA ILE A 42 -13.44 -16.20 5.22
C ILE A 42 -13.18 -14.71 5.04
N THR A 43 -13.83 -13.87 5.84
CA THR A 43 -13.63 -12.41 5.82
C THR A 43 -12.19 -12.05 6.18
N LEU A 44 -11.63 -12.70 7.21
CA LEU A 44 -10.24 -12.48 7.61
C LEU A 44 -9.25 -12.88 6.51
N HIS A 45 -9.47 -14.04 5.89
CA HIS A 45 -8.63 -14.52 4.81
C HIS A 45 -8.69 -13.61 3.59
N ARG A 46 -9.88 -13.08 3.25
CA ARG A 46 -10.06 -12.10 2.18
C ARG A 46 -9.29 -10.81 2.47
N LEU A 47 -9.43 -10.26 3.67
CA LEU A 47 -8.72 -9.04 4.06
C LEU A 47 -7.20 -9.23 4.06
N LYS A 48 -6.69 -10.36 4.57
CA LYS A 48 -5.25 -10.68 4.50
C LYS A 48 -4.76 -10.74 3.05
N LYS A 49 -5.57 -11.27 2.13
CA LYS A 49 -5.28 -11.30 0.69
C LYS A 49 -5.30 -9.91 0.06
N GLU A 50 -6.26 -9.06 0.44
CA GLU A 50 -6.35 -7.66 -0.01
C GLU A 50 -5.17 -6.83 0.52
N LYS A 51 -4.78 -7.03 1.79
CA LYS A 51 -3.58 -6.43 2.39
C LYS A 51 -2.32 -6.86 1.66
N LEU A 52 -2.18 -8.15 1.34
CA LEU A 52 -1.05 -8.66 0.55
C LEU A 52 -1.01 -7.99 -0.82
N ALA A 53 -2.14 -7.93 -1.54
CA ALA A 53 -2.22 -7.27 -2.84
C ALA A 53 -1.90 -5.77 -2.78
N ALA A 54 -2.29 -5.07 -1.71
CA ALA A 54 -1.92 -3.68 -1.48
C ALA A 54 -0.40 -3.54 -1.26
N LYS A 55 0.21 -4.45 -0.49
CA LYS A 55 1.66 -4.49 -0.29
C LYS A 55 2.41 -4.81 -1.58
N ASP A 56 1.95 -5.74 -2.39
CA ASP A 56 2.54 -6.06 -3.70
C ASP A 56 2.49 -4.84 -4.64
N LYS A 57 1.38 -4.11 -4.66
CA LYS A 57 1.27 -2.85 -5.41
C LYS A 57 2.25 -1.79 -4.91
N ILE A 58 2.43 -1.66 -3.58
CA ILE A 58 3.41 -0.75 -2.98
C ILE A 58 4.82 -1.14 -3.42
N ILE A 59 5.19 -2.42 -3.34
CA ILE A 59 6.52 -2.91 -3.74
C ILE A 59 6.74 -2.70 -5.23
N LEU A 60 5.75 -2.97 -6.07
CA LEU A 60 5.83 -2.73 -7.51
C LEU A 60 6.00 -1.24 -7.83
N LEU A 61 5.32 -0.35 -7.09
CA LEU A 61 5.45 1.09 -7.25
C LEU A 61 6.82 1.57 -6.75
N GLN A 62 7.29 1.09 -5.59
CA GLN A 62 8.61 1.38 -5.05
C GLN A 62 9.72 0.92 -6.00
N SER A 63 9.60 -0.29 -6.55
CA SER A 63 10.55 -0.83 -7.52
C SER A 63 10.56 -0.04 -8.85
N GLN A 64 9.51 0.70 -9.17
CA GLN A 64 9.48 1.65 -10.29
C GLN A 64 10.04 3.03 -9.92
N LEU A 65 9.97 3.45 -8.65
CA LEU A 65 10.65 4.66 -8.16
C LEU A 65 12.15 4.46 -7.90
N GLU A 66 12.58 3.27 -7.46
CA GLU A 66 13.98 2.96 -7.16
C GLU A 66 14.96 3.12 -8.34
N PRO A 67 14.62 2.82 -9.62
CA PRO A 67 15.51 3.14 -10.74
C PRO A 67 15.76 4.65 -10.87
N ASP A 68 14.84 5.49 -10.41
CA ASP A 68 14.95 6.95 -10.46
C ASP A 68 15.82 7.51 -9.30
N LYS A 69 15.93 6.79 -8.17
CA LYS A 69 16.73 7.20 -7.00
C LYS A 69 18.24 6.95 -7.14
N ARG A 70 18.68 6.25 -8.19
CA ARG A 70 20.10 5.95 -8.44
C ARG A 70 20.74 6.82 -9.54
N ALA A 71 20.04 7.84 -10.04
CA ALA A 71 20.57 8.79 -11.03
C ALA A 71 21.18 10.03 -10.38
#